data_AF-A0A7V3RM51-F1
#
_entry.id   AF-A0A7V3RM51-F1
#
_cell.length_a   1.000
_cell.length_b   1.000
_cell.length_c   1.000
_cell.angle_alpha   90.00
_cell.angle_beta   90.00
_cell.angle_gamma   90.00
#
_symmetry.space_group_name_H-M   'P 1'
#
loop_
_entity.id
_entity.type
_entity.pdbx_description
1 polymer ?
#
loop_
_entity_poly.entity_id
_entity_poly.type
_entity_poly.pdbx_seq_one_letter_code
_entity_poly.pdbx_strand_id
1 'polypeptide(L)'
;MLAELCPDLSEWPHRWCFDDGDIDFGRHVLEALTPFLQHLLATDLSRKTLVRHRDHLWMLGGELVRRLHDEPRLRMKAPTAVLLHYIDDEGGPLIYPSITEAQQHAFDGTCRKLYRFLSEVASAG
;
A
#
# COMPACT_ATOMS: atom_id res chain seq x y z
N MET A 1 -5.77 -17.78 -6.28
CA MET A 1 -6.30 -16.57 -6.99
C MET A 1 -6.27 -15.33 -6.10
N LEU A 2 -6.36 -14.10 -6.65
CA LEU A 2 -6.37 -12.86 -5.84
C LEU A 2 -7.50 -12.83 -4.81
N ALA A 3 -8.70 -13.28 -5.19
CA ALA A 3 -9.84 -13.39 -4.28
C ALA A 3 -9.61 -14.32 -3.09
N GLU A 4 -8.69 -15.31 -3.19
CA GLU A 4 -8.35 -16.16 -2.03
C GLU A 4 -7.35 -15.47 -1.08
N LEU A 5 -6.45 -14.65 -1.62
CA LEU A 5 -5.46 -13.92 -0.82
C LEU A 5 -6.10 -12.70 -0.14
N CYS A 6 -7.02 -12.04 -0.84
CA CYS A 6 -7.65 -10.80 -0.41
C CYS A 6 -9.14 -10.78 -0.80
N PRO A 7 -9.99 -11.55 -0.09
CA PRO A 7 -11.43 -11.61 -0.39
C PRO A 7 -12.15 -10.29 -0.15
N ASP A 8 -11.58 -9.41 0.69
CA ASP A 8 -12.11 -8.13 1.12
C ASP A 8 -11.48 -6.93 0.38
N LEU A 9 -10.73 -7.17 -0.70
CA LEU A 9 -9.94 -6.14 -1.38
C LEU A 9 -10.77 -4.89 -1.76
N SER A 10 -12.00 -5.07 -2.26
CA SER A 10 -12.90 -3.97 -2.61
C SER A 10 -13.35 -3.11 -1.43
N GLU A 11 -13.30 -3.67 -0.23
CA GLU A 11 -13.74 -3.01 1.00
C GLU A 11 -12.64 -2.16 1.62
N TRP A 12 -11.38 -2.33 1.19
CA TRP A 12 -10.23 -1.64 1.77
C TRP A 12 -10.39 -0.11 1.85
N PRO A 13 -10.83 0.61 0.79
CA PRO A 13 -11.02 2.06 0.86
C PRO A 13 -12.03 2.49 1.93
N HIS A 14 -13.14 1.74 2.08
CA HIS A 14 -14.16 2.00 3.11
C HIS A 14 -13.70 1.66 4.53
N ARG A 15 -12.64 0.87 4.66
CA ARG A 15 -12.09 0.47 5.96
C ARG A 15 -10.95 1.38 6.39
N TRP A 16 -10.29 2.04 5.46
CA TRP A 16 -9.28 3.06 5.74
C TRP A 16 -9.88 4.44 6.00
N CYS A 17 -11.06 4.73 5.44
CA CYS A 17 -11.64 6.07 5.48
C CYS A 17 -11.99 6.54 6.91
N PHE A 18 -11.74 7.82 7.19
CA PHE A 18 -12.33 8.52 8.34
C PHE A 18 -13.62 9.23 7.93
N ASP A 19 -13.65 9.78 6.71
CA ASP A 19 -14.83 10.38 6.09
C ASP A 19 -14.93 9.99 4.60
N ASP A 20 -16.07 10.32 3.98
CA ASP A 20 -16.37 9.95 2.60
C ASP A 20 -15.35 10.51 1.58
N GLY A 21 -14.65 11.60 1.93
CA GLY A 21 -13.62 12.21 1.09
C GLY A 21 -12.35 11.36 0.97
N ASP A 22 -12.14 10.39 1.86
CA ASP A 22 -10.99 9.49 1.82
C ASP A 22 -11.22 8.28 0.89
N ILE A 23 -12.48 7.94 0.58
CA ILE A 23 -12.81 6.73 -0.20
C ILE A 23 -12.24 6.83 -1.61
N ASP A 24 -12.34 8.00 -2.24
CA ASP A 24 -11.82 8.24 -3.58
C ASP A 24 -10.30 8.08 -3.60
N PHE A 25 -9.59 8.64 -2.62
CA PHE A 25 -8.15 8.45 -2.48
C PHE A 25 -7.80 6.98 -2.28
N GLY A 26 -8.50 6.29 -1.37
CA GLY A 26 -8.29 4.87 -1.09
C GLY A 26 -8.49 3.98 -2.32
N ARG A 27 -9.48 4.26 -3.17
CA ARG A 27 -9.68 3.52 -4.44
C ARG A 27 -8.50 3.68 -5.39
N HIS A 28 -7.98 4.90 -5.57
CA HIS A 28 -6.81 5.11 -6.44
C HIS A 28 -5.55 4.44 -5.89
N VAL A 29 -5.37 4.44 -4.55
CA VAL A 29 -4.30 3.65 -3.93
C VAL A 29 -4.50 2.16 -4.23
N LEU A 30 -5.71 1.63 -4.04
CA LEU A 30 -6.03 0.23 -4.32
C LEU A 30 -5.78 -0.17 -5.78
N GLU A 31 -6.08 0.72 -6.73
CA GLU A 31 -5.77 0.54 -8.16
C GLU A 31 -4.27 0.37 -8.40
N ALA A 32 -3.42 1.14 -7.70
CA ALA A 32 -1.96 0.99 -7.78
C ALA A 32 -1.46 -0.29 -7.10
N LEU A 33 -2.11 -0.73 -6.00
CA LEU A 33 -1.70 -1.92 -5.26
C LEU A 33 -2.14 -3.24 -5.93
N THR A 34 -3.25 -3.24 -6.66
CA THR A 34 -3.86 -4.45 -7.23
C THR A 34 -2.94 -5.18 -8.22
N PRO A 35 -2.30 -4.52 -9.21
CA PRO A 35 -1.34 -5.16 -10.09
C PRO A 35 -0.14 -5.75 -9.35
N PHE A 36 0.32 -5.09 -8.27
CA PHE A 36 1.42 -5.61 -7.46
C PHE A 36 1.01 -6.88 -6.68
N LEU A 37 -0.20 -6.93 -6.12
CA LEU A 37 -0.74 -8.15 -5.51
C LEU A 37 -0.83 -9.32 -6.50
N GLN A 38 -1.24 -9.04 -7.74
CA GLN A 38 -1.26 -10.03 -8.82
C GLN A 38 0.15 -10.48 -9.20
N HIS A 39 1.11 -9.55 -9.28
CA HIS A 39 2.51 -9.86 -9.51
C HIS A 39 3.07 -10.79 -8.42
N LEU A 40 2.81 -10.51 -7.14
CA LEU A 40 3.21 -11.38 -6.03
C LEU A 40 2.64 -12.79 -6.18
N LEU A 41 1.38 -12.94 -6.60
CA LEU A 41 0.74 -14.24 -6.83
C LEU A 41 1.35 -15.02 -8.00
N ALA A 42 1.97 -14.34 -8.95
CA ALA A 42 2.68 -14.96 -10.07
C ALA A 42 4.11 -15.40 -9.70
N THR A 43 4.61 -14.99 -8.53
CA THR A 43 5.93 -15.42 -8.02
C THR A 43 5.82 -16.66 -7.13
N ASP A 44 6.93 -17.39 -6.96
CA ASP A 44 7.02 -18.61 -6.15
C ASP A 44 7.08 -18.35 -4.62
N LEU A 45 6.29 -17.39 -4.14
CA LEU A 45 6.23 -17.04 -2.73
C LEU A 45 5.31 -17.99 -1.96
N SER A 46 5.76 -18.41 -0.77
CA SER A 46 4.91 -19.17 0.14
C SER A 46 3.63 -18.39 0.50
N ARG A 47 2.53 -19.11 0.78
CA ARG A 47 1.27 -18.53 1.23
C ARG A 47 1.46 -17.60 2.44
N LYS A 48 2.33 -17.98 3.39
CA LYS A 48 2.66 -17.16 4.57
C LYS A 48 3.29 -15.83 4.17
N THR A 49 4.19 -15.83 3.19
CA THR A 49 4.84 -14.62 2.69
C THR A 49 3.86 -13.72 1.93
N LEU A 50 2.97 -14.31 1.13
CA LEU A 50 1.93 -13.58 0.41
C LEU A 50 0.97 -12.86 1.37
N VAL A 51 0.47 -13.56 2.39
CA VAL A 51 -0.40 -12.96 3.41
C VAL A 51 0.31 -11.80 4.11
N ARG A 52 1.57 -11.97 4.49
CA ARG A 52 2.36 -10.89 5.10
C ARG A 52 2.47 -9.66 4.19
N HIS A 53 2.75 -9.85 2.90
CA HIS A 53 2.80 -8.73 1.96
C HIS A 53 1.44 -8.04 1.83
N ARG A 54 0.35 -8.82 1.71
CA ARG A 54 -1.02 -8.30 1.71
C ARG A 54 -1.32 -7.46 2.96
N ASP A 55 -0.97 -7.95 4.14
CA ASP A 55 -1.21 -7.23 5.40
C ASP A 55 -0.38 -5.93 5.50
N HIS A 56 0.86 -5.94 5.01
CA HIS A 56 1.66 -4.71 4.95
C HIS A 56 1.09 -3.68 3.97
N LEU A 57 0.56 -4.12 2.81
CA LEU A 57 -0.10 -3.23 1.86
C LEU A 57 -1.39 -2.65 2.43
N TRP A 58 -2.13 -3.44 3.22
CA TRP A 58 -3.27 -2.94 3.99
C TRP A 58 -2.85 -1.85 4.97
N MET A 59 -1.77 -2.07 5.73
CA MET A 59 -1.23 -1.08 6.67
C MET A 59 -0.79 0.20 5.97
N LEU A 60 -0.15 0.08 4.80
CA LEU A 60 0.28 1.22 4.00
C LEU A 60 -0.92 2.09 3.59
N GLY A 61 -2.00 1.49 3.07
CA GLY A 61 -3.18 2.24 2.66
C GLY A 61 -3.82 3.01 3.82
N GLY A 62 -3.95 2.38 4.98
CA GLY A 62 -4.45 3.04 6.20
C GLY A 62 -3.55 4.19 6.67
N GLU A 63 -2.23 3.99 6.66
CA GLU A 63 -1.28 5.04 7.04
C GLU A 63 -1.32 6.22 6.06
N LEU A 64 -1.44 5.99 4.75
CA LEU A 64 -1.58 7.07 3.78
C LEU A 64 -2.84 7.91 4.00
N VAL A 65 -3.98 7.26 4.26
CA VAL A 65 -5.22 7.98 4.59
C VAL A 65 -5.04 8.79 5.88
N ARG A 66 -4.45 8.20 6.92
CA ARG A 66 -4.13 8.91 8.17
C ARG A 66 -3.27 10.15 7.91
N ARG A 67 -2.25 10.05 7.03
CA ARG A 67 -1.40 11.18 6.64
C ARG A 67 -2.17 12.30 5.94
N LEU A 68 -3.22 12.00 5.18
CA LEU A 68 -4.07 13.05 4.59
C LEU A 68 -4.73 13.92 5.67
N HIS A 69 -5.09 13.33 6.81
CA HIS A 69 -5.68 14.05 7.94
C HIS A 69 -4.64 14.86 8.73
N ASP A 70 -3.45 14.31 8.94
CA ASP A 70 -2.35 15.03 9.58
C ASP A 70 -1.81 16.18 8.70
N GLU A 71 -1.78 15.97 7.38
CA GLU A 71 -1.18 16.85 6.38
C GLU A 71 -2.18 17.18 5.26
N PRO A 72 -3.17 18.08 5.48
CA PRO A 72 -4.26 18.34 4.54
C PRO A 72 -3.81 18.75 3.12
N ARG A 73 -2.59 19.28 2.97
CA ARG A 73 -1.99 19.64 1.67
C ARG A 73 -1.81 18.44 0.74
N LEU A 74 -1.72 17.22 1.28
CA LEU A 74 -1.60 16.01 0.48
C LEU A 74 -2.85 15.74 -0.36
N ARG A 75 -4.03 16.21 0.05
CA ARG A 75 -5.27 16.08 -0.73
C ARG A 75 -5.23 16.85 -2.06
N MET A 76 -4.29 17.79 -2.21
CA MET A 76 -4.08 18.52 -3.46
C MET A 76 -3.17 17.76 -4.45
N LYS A 77 -2.58 16.64 -4.04
CA LYS A 77 -1.70 15.82 -4.86
C LYS A 77 -2.47 14.62 -5.43
N ALA A 78 -2.03 14.13 -6.58
CA ALA A 78 -2.52 12.87 -7.11
C ALA A 78 -2.24 11.72 -6.13
N PRO A 79 -3.17 10.77 -5.90
CA PRO A 79 -2.97 9.67 -4.94
C PRO A 79 -1.70 8.85 -5.19
N THR A 80 -1.38 8.56 -6.44
CA THR A 80 -0.14 7.87 -6.81
C THR A 80 1.12 8.67 -6.46
N ALA A 81 1.06 10.00 -6.57
CA ALA A 81 2.16 10.86 -6.16
C ALA A 81 2.33 10.91 -4.64
N VAL A 82 1.23 10.79 -3.87
CA VAL A 82 1.29 10.64 -2.42
C VAL A 82 1.88 9.29 -2.04
N LEU A 83 1.45 8.20 -2.69
CA LEU A 83 2.01 6.86 -2.49
C LEU A 83 3.53 6.87 -2.71
N LEU A 84 4.00 7.36 -3.87
CA LEU A 84 5.43 7.46 -4.22
C LEU A 84 6.21 8.49 -3.38
N HIS A 85 5.53 9.39 -2.67
CA HIS A 85 6.18 10.28 -1.73
C HIS A 85 6.59 9.57 -0.43
N TYR A 86 5.87 8.51 -0.05
CA TYR A 86 6.08 7.78 1.20
C TYR A 86 6.75 6.42 1.04
N ILE A 87 6.98 5.96 -0.19
CA ILE A 87 7.73 4.72 -0.46
C ILE A 87 8.88 5.00 -1.43
N ASP A 88 10.01 4.39 -1.16
CA ASP A 88 11.23 4.51 -1.96
C ASP A 88 12.07 3.21 -1.87
N ASP A 89 13.35 3.31 -2.22
CA ASP A 89 14.30 2.20 -2.15
C ASP A 89 14.81 1.91 -0.73
N GLU A 90 14.55 2.78 0.25
CA GLU A 90 14.85 2.55 1.67
C GLU A 90 13.68 1.84 2.37
N GLY A 91 12.44 2.21 2.09
CA GLY A 91 11.29 1.60 2.78
C GLY A 91 9.95 2.26 2.53
N GLY A 92 9.15 2.30 3.60
CA GLY A 92 7.85 2.98 3.62
C GLY A 92 7.72 3.93 4.81
N PRO A 93 6.52 4.51 5.02
CA PRO A 93 6.31 5.40 6.15
C PRO A 93 6.40 4.66 7.48
N LEU A 94 6.73 5.38 8.55
CA LEU A 94 6.57 4.87 9.91
C LEU A 94 5.09 4.69 10.22
N ILE A 95 4.72 3.50 10.67
CA ILE A 95 3.33 3.13 10.93
C ILE A 95 2.88 3.64 12.29
N TYR A 96 1.69 4.24 12.34
CA TYR A 96 1.03 4.65 13.59
C TYR A 96 -0.20 3.78 13.89
N PRO A 97 -0.41 3.36 15.15
CA PRO A 97 0.51 3.48 16.28
C PRO A 97 1.80 2.68 16.03
N SER A 98 2.89 3.11 16.69
CA SER A 98 4.23 2.55 16.49
C SER A 98 4.24 1.03 16.66
N ILE A 99 4.70 0.33 15.63
CA ILE A 99 4.99 -1.11 15.63
C ILE A 99 6.42 -1.37 16.08
N THR A 100 6.78 -2.63 16.34
CA THR A 100 8.18 -2.99 16.67
C THR A 100 9.11 -2.73 15.48
N GLU A 101 10.40 -2.49 15.76
CA GLU A 101 11.42 -2.30 14.72
C GLU A 101 11.47 -3.48 13.73
N ALA A 102 11.35 -4.71 14.23
CA ALA A 102 11.33 -5.91 13.38
C ALA A 102 10.10 -5.94 12.44
N GLN A 103 8.94 -5.46 12.90
CA GLN A 103 7.74 -5.34 12.08
C GLN A 103 7.88 -4.22 11.05
N GLN A 104 8.44 -3.07 11.45
CA GLN A 104 8.73 -1.96 10.54
C GLN A 104 9.70 -2.40 9.43
N HIS A 105 10.81 -3.06 9.78
CA HIS A 105 11.77 -3.56 8.80
C HIS A 105 11.12 -4.56 7.81
N ALA A 106 10.19 -5.39 8.28
CA ALA A 106 9.45 -6.32 7.41
C ALA A 106 8.45 -5.58 6.49
N PHE A 107 7.80 -4.54 7.00
CA PHE A 107 6.93 -3.64 6.25
C PHE A 107 7.73 -2.88 5.17
N ASP A 108 8.86 -2.30 5.52
CA ASP A 108 9.76 -1.58 4.61
C ASP A 108 10.22 -2.50 3.47
N GLY A 109 10.52 -3.76 3.78
CA GLY A 109 10.84 -4.77 2.75
C GLY A 109 9.72 -5.03 1.75
N THR A 110 8.46 -4.76 2.11
CA THR A 110 7.32 -4.82 1.17
C THR A 110 7.22 -3.53 0.37
N CYS A 111 7.38 -2.37 1.01
CA CYS A 111 7.37 -1.07 0.36
C CYS A 111 8.46 -0.93 -0.70
N ARG A 112 9.69 -1.40 -0.42
CA ARG A 112 10.77 -1.46 -1.42
C ARG A 112 10.42 -2.29 -2.65
N LYS A 113 9.72 -3.42 -2.47
CA LYS A 113 9.27 -4.26 -3.60
C LYS A 113 8.19 -3.55 -4.40
N LEU A 114 7.24 -2.92 -3.73
CA LEU A 114 6.19 -2.13 -4.37
C LEU A 114 6.81 -0.96 -5.16
N TYR A 115 7.74 -0.22 -4.58
CA TYR A 115 8.43 0.90 -5.23
C TYR A 115 9.15 0.45 -6.52
N ARG A 116 9.90 -0.66 -6.46
CA ARG A 116 10.56 -1.24 -7.64
C ARG A 116 9.56 -1.64 -8.71
N PHE A 117 8.50 -2.35 -8.33
CA PHE A 117 7.44 -2.75 -9.25
C PHE A 117 6.80 -1.54 -9.94
N LEU A 118 6.43 -0.49 -9.19
CA LEU A 118 5.83 0.72 -9.76
C LEU A 118 6.80 1.47 -10.68
N SER A 119 8.10 1.51 -10.33
CA SER A 119 9.14 2.14 -11.15
C SER A 119 9.38 1.40 -12.47
N GLU A 120 9.31 0.07 -12.46
CA GLU A 120 9.43 -0.77 -13.65
C GLU A 120 8.21 -0.60 -14.57
N VAL A 121 7.00 -0.60 -14.01
CA VAL A 121 5.76 -0.37 -14.78
C VAL A 121 5.75 1.01 -15.41
N ALA A 122 6.18 2.05 -14.69
CA ALA A 122 6.28 3.41 -15.21
C ALA A 122 7.32 3.57 -16.34
N SER A 123 8.35 2.72 -16.37
CA SER A 123 9.39 2.73 -17.41
C SER A 123 9.02 1.93 -18.66
N ALA A 124 7.95 1.12 -18.58
CA ALA A 124 7.49 0.25 -19.66
C ALA A 124 6.33 0.84 -20.50
N GLY A 125 5.81 2.01 -20.11
CA GLY A 125 4.78 2.76 -20.85
C GLY A 125 5.38 3.96 -21.58
#